data_AF-A0A7J6AYU4-F1
#
_entry.id   AF-A0A7J6AYU4-F1
#
_cell.length_a   1.000
_cell.length_b   1.000
_cell.length_c   1.000
_cell.angle_alpha   90.00
_cell.angle_beta   90.00
_cell.angle_gamma   90.00
#
_symmetry.space_group_name_H-M   'P 1'
#
loop_
_entity.id
_entity.type
_entity.pdbx_description
1 polymer ?
#
loop_
_entity_poly.entity_id
_entity_poly.type
_entity_poly.pdbx_seq_one_letter_code
_entity_poly.pdbx_strand_id
1 'polypeptide(L)'
;MFEVRVRLETIWAKGHYTEGAELVDSVLDVVRKEAESCDCLQGFQLTHSLGGGTGSGMGTLLISNIREDYPEHIMNTFSIVPSPKVSDTVVEPYNATLSVHQLVENTDEMYCIDNETLFDICFHTLKHAPRGLKMASTFIGNSTAIQELFKRISEQFTAMFRRKAFLHWYTGEGMDEMEFTEAESNMNDLVSEYQQYQDATAEEEGEFDDAEAEVA
;
A
#
# COMPACT_ATOMS: atom_id res chain seq x y z
N MET A 1 -9.43 -14.12 -31.99
CA MET A 1 -10.20 -14.57 -30.82
C MET A 1 -9.21 -14.77 -29.67
N PHE A 2 -8.55 -13.67 -29.30
CA PHE A 2 -7.64 -13.54 -28.18
C PHE A 2 -8.49 -12.90 -27.09
N GLU A 3 -9.35 -13.70 -26.47
CA GLU A 3 -10.09 -13.24 -25.29
C GLU A 3 -9.18 -13.50 -24.09
N VAL A 4 -8.57 -12.39 -23.72
CA VAL A 4 -7.75 -12.18 -22.55
C VAL A 4 -8.48 -12.74 -21.34
N ARG A 5 -8.00 -13.89 -20.87
CA ARG A 5 -8.34 -14.47 -19.58
C ARG A 5 -7.61 -13.65 -18.49
N VAL A 6 -7.96 -12.36 -18.36
CA VAL A 6 -7.78 -11.63 -17.10
C VAL A 6 -8.65 -12.42 -16.13
N ARG A 7 -8.01 -13.14 -15.22
CA ARG A 7 -8.75 -13.83 -14.17
C ARG A 7 -9.56 -12.77 -13.45
N LEU A 8 -10.84 -13.02 -13.29
CA LEU A 8 -11.75 -12.30 -12.38
C LEU A 8 -11.28 -12.32 -10.91
N GLU A 9 -10.07 -12.84 -10.62
CA GLU A 9 -9.39 -12.99 -9.32
C GLU A 9 -8.59 -11.74 -8.91
N THR A 10 -8.56 -10.65 -9.71
CA THR A 10 -7.67 -9.49 -9.49
C THR A 10 -8.39 -8.16 -9.22
N ILE A 11 -9.68 -8.18 -8.86
CA ILE A 11 -10.47 -6.96 -8.62
C ILE A 11 -10.60 -6.71 -7.12
N TRP A 12 -10.23 -5.51 -6.65
CA TRP A 12 -10.33 -5.12 -5.24
C TRP A 12 -11.76 -5.25 -4.70
N ALA A 13 -12.75 -4.75 -5.43
CA ALA A 13 -14.16 -4.78 -5.00
C ALA A 13 -14.68 -6.20 -4.74
N LYS A 14 -14.19 -7.21 -5.49
CA LYS A 14 -14.53 -8.62 -5.21
C LYS A 14 -13.96 -9.11 -3.89
N GLY A 15 -12.70 -8.77 -3.63
CA GLY A 15 -12.05 -9.09 -2.37
C GLY A 15 -12.69 -8.38 -1.18
N HIS A 16 -13.20 -7.17 -1.39
CA HIS A 16 -13.72 -6.35 -0.30
C HIS A 16 -15.23 -6.54 -0.03
N TYR A 17 -16.06 -6.63 -1.07
CA TYR A 17 -17.52 -6.62 -0.94
C TYR A 17 -18.20 -7.96 -1.20
N THR A 18 -17.59 -8.86 -1.98
CA THR A 18 -18.25 -10.10 -2.41
C THR A 18 -17.52 -11.34 -1.89
N GLU A 19 -16.67 -11.97 -2.70
CA GLU A 19 -16.05 -13.25 -2.38
C GLU A 19 -15.19 -13.20 -1.10
N GLY A 20 -14.47 -12.10 -0.86
CA GLY A 20 -13.67 -11.98 0.36
C GLY A 20 -14.50 -11.72 1.62
N ALA A 21 -15.64 -11.03 1.50
CA ALA A 21 -16.58 -10.83 2.60
C ALA A 21 -17.25 -12.14 3.05
N GLU A 22 -17.49 -13.08 2.13
CA GLU A 22 -18.00 -14.41 2.48
C GLU A 22 -16.97 -15.26 3.26
N LEU A 23 -15.67 -14.98 3.09
CA LEU A 23 -14.59 -15.77 3.69
C LEU A 23 -14.01 -15.12 4.96
N VAL A 24 -14.20 -13.82 5.17
CA VAL A 24 -13.53 -13.06 6.23
C VAL A 24 -13.82 -13.62 7.62
N ASP A 25 -15.06 -14.00 7.91
CA ASP A 25 -15.46 -14.56 9.21
C ASP A 25 -14.68 -15.83 9.56
N SER A 26 -14.47 -16.70 8.56
CA SER A 26 -13.72 -17.94 8.76
C SER A 26 -12.24 -17.69 9.08
N VAL A 27 -11.67 -16.62 8.53
CA VAL A 27 -10.30 -16.20 8.82
C VAL A 27 -10.22 -15.54 10.19
N LEU A 28 -11.18 -14.66 10.52
CA LEU A 28 -11.26 -13.99 11.82
C LEU A 28 -11.42 -14.97 12.97
N ASP A 29 -12.16 -16.06 12.78
CA ASP A 29 -12.27 -17.12 13.80
C ASP A 29 -10.92 -17.78 14.11
N VAL A 30 -10.09 -18.00 13.08
CA VAL A 30 -8.73 -18.52 13.27
C VAL A 30 -7.85 -17.46 13.94
N VAL A 31 -7.91 -16.21 13.49
CA VAL A 31 -7.16 -15.10 14.11
C VAL A 31 -7.50 -14.97 15.59
N ARG A 32 -8.79 -15.02 15.95
CA ARG A 32 -9.26 -14.95 17.34
C ARG A 32 -8.72 -16.09 18.17
N LYS A 33 -8.77 -17.32 17.65
CA LYS A 33 -8.23 -18.49 18.34
C LYS A 33 -6.73 -18.38 18.61
N GLU A 34 -5.95 -17.90 17.63
CA GLU A 34 -4.51 -17.71 17.80
C GLU A 34 -4.20 -16.54 18.75
N ALA A 35 -4.98 -15.45 18.70
CA ALA A 35 -4.86 -14.33 19.63
C ALA A 35 -5.14 -14.73 21.08
N GLU A 36 -6.20 -15.52 21.33
CA GLU A 36 -6.54 -16.06 22.66
C GLU A 36 -5.48 -17.04 23.20
N SER A 37 -4.70 -17.66 22.32
CA SER A 37 -3.62 -18.57 22.71
C SER A 37 -2.34 -17.87 23.16
N CYS A 38 -2.24 -16.56 22.97
CA CYS A 38 -1.08 -15.76 23.31
C CYS A 38 -1.15 -15.26 24.77
N ASP A 39 -0.04 -15.37 25.50
CA ASP A 39 0.07 -14.82 26.87
C ASP A 39 0.05 -13.29 26.87
N CYS A 40 0.66 -12.68 25.85
CA CYS A 40 0.70 -11.23 25.63
C CYS A 40 0.84 -10.95 24.14
N LEU A 41 -0.28 -10.67 23.48
CA LEU A 41 -0.32 -10.36 22.06
C LEU A 41 0.25 -8.95 21.83
N GLN A 42 1.20 -8.82 20.90
CA GLN A 42 1.77 -7.50 20.55
C GLN A 42 0.98 -6.80 19.46
N GLY A 43 0.51 -7.56 18.47
CA GLY A 43 -0.04 -7.01 17.25
C GLY A 43 -0.20 -8.04 16.15
N PHE A 44 -0.59 -7.55 14.99
CA PHE A 44 -0.83 -8.30 13.79
C PHE A 44 0.09 -7.82 12.67
N GLN A 45 0.51 -8.75 11.84
CA GLN A 45 1.35 -8.46 10.69
C GLN A 45 0.76 -9.11 9.44
N LEU A 46 0.33 -8.29 8.48
CA LEU A 46 -0.15 -8.78 7.18
C LEU A 46 0.92 -8.61 6.10
N THR A 47 1.12 -9.61 5.25
CA THR A 47 1.94 -9.49 4.03
C THR A 47 1.04 -9.67 2.83
N HIS A 48 0.95 -8.64 1.99
CA HIS A 48 0.00 -8.61 0.88
C HIS A 48 0.48 -7.75 -0.30
N SER A 49 -0.16 -7.90 -1.45
CA SER A 49 0.08 -7.07 -2.63
C SER A 49 -1.07 -6.09 -2.83
N LEU A 50 -0.77 -4.82 -3.08
CA LEU A 50 -1.78 -3.79 -3.30
C LEU A 50 -2.39 -3.85 -4.70
N GLY A 51 -1.69 -4.44 -5.67
CA GLY A 51 -2.17 -4.56 -7.06
C GLY A 51 -3.16 -5.72 -7.31
N GLY A 52 -3.29 -6.66 -6.38
CA GLY A 52 -4.14 -7.85 -6.54
C GLY A 52 -5.64 -7.58 -6.33
N GLY A 53 -6.45 -8.63 -6.17
CA GLY A 53 -7.83 -8.55 -5.69
C GLY A 53 -8.00 -9.07 -4.27
N THR A 54 -7.44 -10.24 -3.97
CA THR A 54 -7.49 -10.84 -2.63
C THR A 54 -6.57 -10.12 -1.64
N GLY A 55 -5.28 -10.01 -1.96
CA GLY A 55 -4.32 -9.38 -1.05
C GLY A 55 -4.65 -7.92 -0.76
N SER A 56 -5.18 -7.20 -1.75
CA SER A 56 -5.58 -5.81 -1.63
C SER A 56 -6.96 -5.71 -0.95
N GLY A 57 -8.04 -6.15 -1.61
CA GLY A 57 -9.42 -5.97 -1.17
C GLY A 57 -9.80 -6.76 0.08
N MET A 58 -9.56 -8.07 0.06
CA MET A 58 -9.82 -8.90 1.26
C MET A 58 -8.78 -8.61 2.36
N GLY A 59 -7.54 -8.31 1.99
CA GLY A 59 -6.50 -7.94 2.94
C GLY A 59 -6.85 -6.67 3.72
N THR A 60 -7.30 -5.61 3.05
CA THR A 60 -7.76 -4.39 3.73
C THR A 60 -9.03 -4.61 4.52
N LEU A 61 -9.97 -5.42 4.02
CA LEU A 61 -11.16 -5.81 4.80
C LEU A 61 -10.78 -6.50 6.11
N LEU A 62 -9.84 -7.45 6.04
CA LEU A 62 -9.34 -8.16 7.22
C LEU A 62 -8.65 -7.21 8.20
N ILE A 63 -7.85 -6.27 7.70
CA ILE A 63 -7.19 -5.24 8.53
C ILE A 63 -8.23 -4.41 9.29
N SER A 64 -9.27 -3.91 8.61
CA SER A 64 -10.31 -3.10 9.25
C SER A 64 -11.04 -3.89 10.34
N ASN A 65 -11.43 -5.14 10.07
CA ASN A 65 -12.08 -6.00 11.06
C ASN A 65 -11.17 -6.31 12.26
N ILE A 66 -9.88 -6.60 12.03
CA ILE A 66 -8.93 -6.83 13.13
C ILE A 66 -8.72 -5.54 13.93
N ARG A 67 -8.69 -4.37 13.29
CA ARG A 67 -8.56 -3.08 13.98
C ARG A 67 -9.78 -2.77 14.84
N GLU A 68 -10.97 -3.16 14.41
CA GLU A 68 -12.20 -3.08 15.21
C GLU A 68 -12.19 -4.04 16.40
N ASP A 69 -11.80 -5.31 16.20
CA ASP A 69 -11.77 -6.32 17.26
C ASP A 69 -10.62 -6.08 18.27
N TYR A 70 -9.48 -5.54 17.82
CA TYR A 70 -8.24 -5.38 18.59
C TYR A 70 -7.64 -3.96 18.48
N PRO A 71 -8.36 -2.90 18.91
CA PRO A 71 -7.97 -1.51 18.67
C PRO A 71 -6.69 -1.08 19.41
N GLU A 72 -6.34 -1.75 20.51
CA GLU A 72 -5.14 -1.43 21.31
C GLU A 72 -3.86 -2.13 20.81
N HIS A 73 -3.98 -2.99 19.79
CA HIS A 73 -2.88 -3.79 19.29
C HIS A 73 -2.30 -3.20 18.00
N ILE A 74 -0.99 -3.34 17.83
CA ILE A 74 -0.28 -2.80 16.67
C ILE A 74 -0.69 -3.54 15.40
N MET A 75 -1.02 -2.81 14.35
CA MET A 75 -1.32 -3.34 13.03
C MET A 75 -0.23 -2.94 12.03
N ASN A 76 0.58 -3.92 11.61
CA ASN A 76 1.68 -3.72 10.67
C ASN A 76 1.43 -4.43 9.34
N THR A 77 1.88 -3.82 8.24
CA THR A 77 1.75 -4.44 6.91
C THR A 77 3.05 -4.42 6.12
N PHE A 78 3.34 -5.52 5.43
CA PHE A 78 4.34 -5.60 4.37
C PHE A 78 3.61 -5.54 3.04
N SER A 79 3.55 -4.34 2.48
CA SER A 79 2.68 -3.98 1.37
C SER A 79 3.48 -3.89 0.08
N ILE A 80 3.25 -4.84 -0.82
CA ILE A 80 3.92 -4.90 -2.13
C ILE A 80 3.20 -3.95 -3.09
N VAL A 81 3.90 -2.91 -3.49
CA VAL A 81 3.41 -1.86 -4.39
C VAL A 81 3.56 -2.32 -5.83
N PRO A 82 2.50 -2.21 -6.67
CA PRO A 82 2.58 -2.63 -8.07
C PRO A 82 3.51 -1.76 -8.90
N SER A 83 4.00 -2.32 -10.01
CA SER A 83 4.76 -1.60 -11.02
C SER A 83 4.44 -2.13 -12.42
N PRO A 84 4.21 -1.24 -13.41
CA PRO A 84 3.97 -1.62 -14.79
C PRO A 84 5.18 -2.29 -15.45
N LYS A 85 6.38 -2.19 -14.85
CA LYS A 85 7.57 -2.92 -15.34
C LYS A 85 7.51 -4.43 -15.02
N VAL A 86 6.75 -4.81 -14.00
CA VAL A 86 6.74 -6.17 -13.44
C VAL A 86 5.42 -6.89 -13.72
N SER A 87 4.32 -6.16 -13.91
CA SER A 87 3.00 -6.72 -14.17
C SER A 87 2.33 -6.06 -15.37
N ASP A 88 1.69 -6.89 -16.21
CA ASP A 88 0.88 -6.46 -17.36
C ASP A 88 -0.59 -6.14 -16.97
N THR A 89 -0.94 -6.27 -15.68
CA THR A 89 -2.32 -6.07 -15.22
C THR A 89 -2.65 -4.57 -15.18
N VAL A 90 -3.57 -4.17 -16.04
CA VAL A 90 -3.91 -2.74 -16.21
C VAL A 90 -4.66 -2.15 -15.02
N VAL A 91 -5.34 -2.95 -14.20
CA VAL A 91 -6.20 -2.45 -13.11
C VAL A 91 -5.48 -2.27 -11.77
N GLU A 92 -4.18 -2.60 -11.69
CA GLU A 92 -3.42 -2.51 -10.43
C GLU A 92 -3.41 -1.12 -9.78
N PRO A 93 -3.35 0.00 -10.54
CA PRO A 93 -3.42 1.32 -9.92
C PRO A 93 -4.74 1.58 -9.19
N TYR A 94 -5.87 1.04 -9.66
CA TYR A 94 -7.14 1.13 -8.94
C TYR A 94 -7.08 0.37 -7.62
N ASN A 95 -6.67 -0.89 -7.69
CA ASN A 95 -6.55 -1.73 -6.50
C ASN A 95 -5.62 -1.11 -5.46
N ALA A 96 -4.49 -0.54 -5.90
CA ALA A 96 -3.51 0.06 -5.03
C ALA A 96 -4.01 1.36 -4.38
N THR A 97 -4.63 2.27 -5.14
CA THR A 97 -5.19 3.52 -4.58
C THR A 97 -6.27 3.23 -3.54
N LEU A 98 -7.19 2.31 -3.84
CA LEU A 98 -8.23 1.89 -2.90
C LEU A 98 -7.65 1.23 -1.65
N SER A 99 -6.59 0.43 -1.81
CA SER A 99 -5.94 -0.21 -0.66
C SER A 99 -5.20 0.78 0.21
N VAL A 100 -4.46 1.74 -0.37
CA VAL A 100 -3.73 2.75 0.39
C VAL A 100 -4.69 3.60 1.21
N HIS A 101 -5.84 3.98 0.64
CA HIS A 101 -6.88 4.69 1.39
C HIS A 101 -7.26 3.94 2.68
N GLN A 102 -7.49 2.63 2.60
CA GLN A 102 -7.79 1.80 3.78
C GLN A 102 -6.59 1.64 4.73
N LEU A 103 -5.37 1.54 4.20
CA LEU A 103 -4.16 1.33 4.99
C LEU A 103 -3.79 2.56 5.83
N VAL A 104 -3.96 3.76 5.26
CA VAL A 104 -3.67 5.03 5.96
C VAL A 104 -4.51 5.17 7.23
N GLU A 105 -5.74 4.67 7.22
CA GLU A 105 -6.64 4.78 8.37
C GLU A 105 -6.52 3.63 9.37
N ASN A 106 -6.24 2.41 8.89
CA ASN A 106 -6.37 1.19 9.69
C ASN A 106 -5.04 0.54 10.10
N THR A 107 -3.89 1.06 9.68
CA THR A 107 -2.58 0.50 10.02
C THR A 107 -1.70 1.48 10.79
N ASP A 108 -0.92 0.96 11.73
CA ASP A 108 0.04 1.76 12.49
C ASP A 108 1.38 1.89 11.73
N GLU A 109 1.81 0.83 11.03
CA GLU A 109 2.98 0.88 10.14
C GLU A 109 2.76 0.13 8.81
N MET A 110 3.13 0.76 7.70
CA MET A 110 3.11 0.18 6.36
C MET A 110 4.53 0.15 5.76
N TYR A 111 5.11 -1.04 5.69
CA TYR A 111 6.36 -1.30 4.97
C TYR A 111 6.07 -1.38 3.47
N CYS A 112 6.41 -0.31 2.75
CA CYS A 112 6.27 -0.25 1.29
C CYS A 112 7.38 -1.05 0.60
N ILE A 113 7.02 -2.12 -0.09
CA ILE A 113 7.93 -2.94 -0.90
C ILE A 113 7.64 -2.67 -2.37
N ASP A 114 8.48 -1.87 -3.01
CA ASP A 114 8.29 -1.50 -4.41
C ASP A 114 8.84 -2.55 -5.37
N ASN A 115 7.95 -3.19 -6.14
CA ASN A 115 8.35 -4.15 -7.18
C ASN A 115 9.23 -3.52 -8.26
N GLU A 116 9.07 -2.23 -8.57
CA GLU A 116 9.92 -1.53 -9.53
C GLU A 116 11.37 -1.50 -9.05
N THR A 117 11.56 -1.06 -7.81
CA THR A 117 12.87 -1.00 -7.17
C THR A 117 13.49 -2.39 -6.99
N LEU A 118 12.69 -3.39 -6.61
CA LEU A 118 13.15 -4.78 -6.52
C LEU A 118 13.62 -5.32 -7.87
N PHE A 119 12.88 -5.04 -8.94
CA PHE A 119 13.27 -5.40 -10.30
C PHE A 119 14.59 -4.70 -10.67
N ASP A 120 14.70 -3.39 -10.50
CA ASP A 120 15.89 -2.64 -10.84
C ASP A 120 17.13 -3.13 -10.07
N ILE A 121 16.99 -3.45 -8.77
CA ILE A 121 18.07 -4.06 -7.97
C ILE A 121 18.47 -5.43 -8.53
N CYS A 122 17.51 -6.29 -8.86
CA CYS A 122 17.79 -7.63 -9.40
C CYS A 122 18.45 -7.58 -10.78
N PHE A 123 18.06 -6.66 -11.64
CA PHE A 123 18.55 -6.61 -13.02
C PHE A 123 19.82 -5.77 -13.17
N HIS A 124 19.95 -4.66 -12.45
CA HIS A 124 21.09 -3.75 -12.59
C HIS A 124 22.19 -3.99 -11.56
N THR A 125 21.87 -4.47 -10.35
CA THR A 125 22.83 -4.60 -9.25
C THR A 125 23.21 -6.06 -8.98
N LEU A 126 22.21 -6.90 -8.70
CA LEU A 126 22.41 -8.28 -8.24
C LEU A 126 22.36 -9.27 -9.42
N LYS A 127 23.49 -9.53 -10.07
CA LYS A 127 23.57 -10.61 -11.08
C LYS A 127 23.20 -12.00 -10.52
N HIS A 128 23.34 -12.21 -9.20
CA HIS A 128 22.84 -13.38 -8.44
C HIS A 128 22.50 -12.98 -6.99
N ALA A 129 21.58 -13.71 -6.35
CA ALA A 129 21.20 -13.48 -4.94
C ALA A 129 22.39 -13.75 -3.99
N PRO A 130 22.66 -12.84 -3.04
CA PRO A 130 23.78 -12.99 -2.12
C PRO A 130 23.54 -14.15 -1.15
N ARG A 131 24.28 -15.25 -1.30
CA ARG A 131 24.34 -16.35 -0.34
C ARG A 131 25.66 -16.32 0.41
N GLY A 132 25.62 -16.46 1.73
CA GLY A 132 26.81 -16.63 2.58
C GLY A 132 27.54 -15.32 2.94
N LEU A 133 26.84 -14.19 2.99
CA LEU A 133 27.44 -12.94 3.47
C LEU A 133 27.75 -13.04 4.97
N LYS A 134 28.96 -12.63 5.35
CA LYS A 134 29.40 -12.57 6.77
C LYS A 134 28.73 -11.45 7.55
N MET A 135 28.19 -10.44 6.86
CA MET A 135 27.54 -9.26 7.42
C MET A 135 26.41 -8.81 6.49
N ALA A 136 25.31 -8.34 7.08
CA ALA A 136 24.18 -7.72 6.38
C ALA A 136 23.66 -6.57 7.25
N SER A 137 23.03 -5.58 6.62
CA SER A 137 22.35 -4.47 7.30
C SER A 137 20.98 -4.28 6.66
N THR A 138 19.97 -3.97 7.49
CA THR A 138 18.61 -3.65 7.06
C THR A 138 18.32 -2.22 7.51
N PHE A 139 17.84 -1.39 6.59
CA PHE A 139 17.47 -0.01 6.87
C PHE A 139 15.96 0.16 6.76
N ILE A 140 15.36 0.79 7.76
CA ILE A 140 13.96 1.22 7.76
C ILE A 140 13.98 2.73 7.87
N GLY A 141 13.60 3.41 6.80
CA GLY A 141 13.57 4.86 6.73
C GLY A 141 12.15 5.36 6.52
N ASN A 142 11.66 6.19 7.43
CA ASN A 142 10.47 7.01 7.19
C ASN A 142 10.94 8.33 6.57
N SER A 143 10.79 8.44 5.25
CA SER A 143 11.30 9.58 4.47
C SER A 143 10.18 10.18 3.63
N THR A 144 10.13 11.51 3.55
CA THR A 144 9.20 12.25 2.69
C THR A 144 9.35 11.90 1.21
N ALA A 145 10.49 11.35 0.79
CA ALA A 145 10.71 10.85 -0.57
C ALA A 145 9.72 9.72 -0.98
N ILE A 146 9.08 9.05 -0.02
CA ILE A 146 8.05 8.04 -0.29
C ILE A 146 6.88 8.60 -1.11
N GLN A 147 6.67 9.93 -1.09
CA GLN A 147 5.63 10.58 -1.88
C GLN A 147 5.77 10.33 -3.40
N GLU A 148 6.98 10.08 -3.91
CA GLU A 148 7.19 9.76 -5.33
C GLU A 148 6.52 8.43 -5.74
N LEU A 149 6.50 7.46 -4.82
CA LEU A 149 5.82 6.19 -5.01
C LEU A 149 4.31 6.39 -5.11
N PHE A 150 3.73 7.20 -4.22
CA PHE A 150 2.30 7.51 -4.24
C PHE A 150 1.91 8.35 -5.46
N LYS A 151 2.72 9.35 -5.84
CA LYS A 151 2.55 10.13 -7.09
C LYS A 151 2.50 9.21 -8.31
N ARG A 152 3.40 8.23 -8.42
CA ARG A 152 3.43 7.26 -9.53
C ARG A 152 2.13 6.46 -9.65
N ILE A 153 1.59 5.98 -8.53
CA ILE A 153 0.31 5.25 -8.52
C ILE A 153 -0.85 6.18 -8.87
N SER A 154 -0.88 7.38 -8.26
CA SER A 154 -1.91 8.39 -8.48
C SER A 154 -2.00 8.81 -9.96
N GLU A 155 -0.87 9.10 -10.61
CA GLU A 155 -0.85 9.47 -12.04
C GLU A 155 -1.46 8.38 -12.94
N GLN A 156 -1.14 7.12 -12.68
CA GLN A 156 -1.68 5.98 -13.43
C GLN A 156 -3.18 5.79 -13.15
N PHE A 157 -3.58 5.92 -11.88
CA PHE A 157 -4.98 5.91 -11.47
C PHE A 157 -5.77 6.99 -12.21
N THR A 158 -5.34 8.25 -12.14
CA THR A 158 -6.03 9.39 -12.76
C THR A 158 -6.13 9.21 -14.28
N ALA A 159 -5.08 8.72 -14.93
CA ALA A 159 -5.08 8.48 -16.37
C ALA A 159 -6.15 7.46 -16.80
N MET A 160 -6.38 6.41 -15.99
CA MET A 160 -7.43 5.43 -16.23
C MET A 160 -8.81 5.95 -15.85
N PHE A 161 -8.94 6.58 -14.69
CA PHE A 161 -10.20 7.05 -14.12
C PHE A 161 -10.86 8.09 -15.02
N ARG A 162 -10.07 9.03 -15.58
CA ARG A 162 -10.55 10.01 -16.56
C ARG A 162 -11.17 9.38 -17.81
N ARG A 163 -10.74 8.17 -18.19
CA ARG A 163 -11.26 7.43 -19.36
C ARG A 163 -12.39 6.49 -18.98
N LYS A 164 -12.75 6.39 -17.70
CA LYS A 164 -13.65 5.39 -17.14
C LYS A 164 -13.30 3.96 -17.60
N ALA A 165 -12.00 3.66 -17.73
CA ALA A 165 -11.55 2.35 -18.16
C ALA A 165 -11.81 1.31 -17.06
N PHE A 166 -12.44 0.17 -17.38
CA PHE A 166 -12.66 -0.95 -16.46
C PHE A 166 -13.47 -0.66 -15.17
N LEU A 167 -14.01 0.55 -14.94
CA LEU A 167 -14.81 0.88 -13.73
C LEU A 167 -15.99 -0.08 -13.52
N HIS A 168 -16.65 -0.49 -14.61
CA HIS A 168 -17.79 -1.40 -14.54
C HIS A 168 -17.49 -2.76 -13.88
N TRP A 169 -16.22 -3.15 -13.78
CA TRP A 169 -15.81 -4.35 -13.04
C TRP A 169 -15.86 -4.16 -11.52
N TYR A 170 -15.78 -2.93 -11.04
CA TYR A 170 -15.86 -2.58 -9.62
C TYR A 170 -17.28 -2.23 -9.24
N THR A 171 -17.94 -1.37 -10.04
CA THR A 171 -19.33 -1.00 -9.79
C THR A 171 -20.31 -2.16 -9.99
N GLY A 172 -19.94 -3.15 -10.82
CA GLY A 172 -20.68 -4.40 -10.95
C GLY A 172 -20.69 -5.27 -9.69
N GLU A 173 -19.74 -5.05 -8.76
CA GLU A 173 -19.65 -5.75 -7.48
C GLU A 173 -20.27 -4.94 -6.31
N GLY A 174 -20.92 -3.81 -6.62
CA GLY A 174 -21.65 -3.00 -5.64
C GLY A 174 -20.93 -1.73 -5.15
N MET A 175 -19.73 -1.44 -5.67
CA MET A 175 -18.94 -0.26 -5.33
C MET A 175 -19.47 1.02 -6.01
N ASP A 176 -19.48 2.16 -5.33
CA ASP A 176 -19.86 3.45 -5.92
C ASP A 176 -18.67 4.12 -6.66
N GLU A 177 -18.93 4.86 -7.75
CA GLU A 177 -17.90 5.69 -8.40
C GLU A 177 -17.36 6.79 -7.45
N MET A 178 -18.14 7.21 -6.44
CA MET A 178 -17.70 8.19 -5.44
C MET A 178 -16.53 7.67 -4.59
N GLU A 179 -16.50 6.38 -4.27
CA GLU A 179 -15.42 5.78 -3.48
C GLU A 179 -14.06 5.88 -4.20
N PHE A 180 -14.05 5.81 -5.53
CA PHE A 180 -12.83 6.07 -6.31
C PHE A 180 -12.35 7.51 -6.17
N THR A 181 -13.29 8.45 -6.17
CA THR A 181 -12.98 9.89 -6.04
C THR A 181 -12.45 10.19 -4.65
N GLU A 182 -13.04 9.59 -3.61
CA GLU A 182 -12.59 9.71 -2.23
C GLU A 182 -11.18 9.13 -2.05
N ALA A 183 -10.93 7.93 -2.58
CA ALA A 183 -9.61 7.32 -2.51
C ALA A 183 -8.54 8.11 -3.30
N GLU A 184 -8.89 8.68 -4.46
CA GLU A 184 -8.01 9.58 -5.21
C GLU A 184 -7.69 10.85 -4.41
N SER A 185 -8.70 11.45 -3.78
CA SER A 185 -8.50 12.63 -2.93
C SER A 185 -7.57 12.32 -1.76
N ASN A 186 -7.86 11.25 -1.02
CA ASN A 186 -7.06 10.85 0.15
C ASN A 186 -5.60 10.57 -0.21
N MET A 187 -5.34 9.90 -1.35
CA MET A 187 -3.99 9.70 -1.86
C MET A 187 -3.27 11.03 -2.16
N ASN A 188 -3.97 12.00 -2.76
CA ASN A 188 -3.39 13.29 -3.08
C ASN A 188 -3.16 14.16 -1.84
N ASP A 189 -4.04 14.04 -0.83
CA ASP A 189 -3.88 14.69 0.46
C ASP A 189 -2.64 14.14 1.17
N LEU A 190 -2.46 12.82 1.21
CA LEU A 190 -1.26 12.17 1.76
C LEU A 190 0.03 12.65 1.08
N VAL A 191 0.03 12.73 -0.25
CA VAL A 191 1.17 13.28 -1.01
C VAL A 191 1.45 14.72 -0.63
N SER A 192 0.41 15.53 -0.45
CA SER A 192 0.52 16.94 -0.08
C SER A 192 1.06 17.12 1.34
N GLU A 193 0.65 16.27 2.28
CA GLU A 193 1.19 16.26 3.65
C GLU A 193 2.69 15.98 3.66
N TYR A 194 3.15 14.95 2.93
CA TYR A 194 4.59 14.66 2.82
C TYR A 194 5.37 15.81 2.17
N GLN A 195 4.80 16.46 1.15
CA GLN A 195 5.41 17.61 0.50
C GLN A 195 5.53 18.80 1.48
N GLN A 196 4.49 19.05 2.27
CA GLN A 196 4.50 20.12 3.27
C GLN A 196 5.61 19.91 4.30
N TYR A 197 5.78 18.70 4.82
CA TYR A 197 6.87 18.40 5.77
C TYR A 197 8.26 18.54 5.13
N GLN A 198 8.41 18.16 3.87
CA GLN A 198 9.66 18.33 3.14
C GLN A 198 10.03 19.81 2.98
N ASP A 199 9.06 20.65 2.64
CA ASP A 199 9.29 22.08 2.42
C ASP A 199 9.53 22.82 3.76
N ALA A 200 8.82 22.43 4.83
CA ALA A 200 9.00 23.02 6.16
C ALA A 200 10.43 22.82 6.70
N THR A 201 11.03 21.64 6.50
CA THR A 201 12.41 21.39 6.91
C THR A 201 13.44 22.21 6.11
N ALA A 202 13.14 22.55 4.86
CA ALA A 202 14.04 23.34 4.03
C ALA A 202 14.05 24.84 4.40
N GLU A 203 12.91 25.35 4.90
CA GLU A 203 12.81 26.74 5.38
C GLU A 203 13.46 26.93 6.76
N GLU A 204 13.39 25.94 7.65
CA GLU A 204 14.03 26.00 8.98
C GLU A 204 15.56 25.78 8.94
N GLU A 205 16.10 24.99 8.00
CA GLU A 205 17.56 24.84 7.82
C GLU A 205 18.23 26.11 7.25
N GLY A 206 17.47 27.02 6.64
CA GLY A 206 17.98 28.27 6.07
C GLY A 206 18.33 29.37 7.07
N GLU A 207 17.93 29.25 8.35
CA GLU A 207 18.24 30.24 9.40
C GLU A 207 19.48 29.91 10.24
N PHE A 208 20.09 28.73 10.07
CA PHE A 208 21.23 28.29 10.89
C PHE A 208 22.61 28.63 10.30
N ASP A 209 22.70 28.96 9.01
CA ASP A 209 23.98 29.27 8.35
C ASP A 209 24.47 30.72 8.57
N ASP A 210 23.63 31.63 9.07
CA ASP A 210 23.99 33.05 9.27
C ASP A 210 24.52 33.38 10.69
N ALA A 211 24.56 32.41 11.62
CA ALA A 211 24.93 32.65 13.02
C ALA A 211 26.39 32.34 13.40
N GLU A 212 27.18 31.69 12.53
CA GLU A 212 28.58 31.29 12.87
C GLU A 212 29.69 32.20 12.29
N ALA A 213 29.36 33.35 11.67
CA ALA A 213 30.37 34.22 11.02
C ALA A 213 30.86 35.43 11.85
N GLU A 214 30.44 35.61 13.11
CA GLU A 214 30.91 36.73 13.96
C GLU A 214 31.55 36.31 15.30
N VAL A 215 32.51 35.39 15.30
CA VAL A 215 33.53 35.34 16.37
C VAL A 215 34.88 34.85 15.83
N ALA A 216 35.68 35.77 15.29
CA ALA A 216 37.13 35.56 15.07
C ALA A 216 37.90 36.87 15.30
#